data_AF-A0A815XIE3-F1
#
_entry.id   AF-A0A815XIE3-F1
#
_cell.length_a   1.000
_cell.length_b   1.000
_cell.length_c   1.000
_cell.angle_alpha   90.00
_cell.angle_beta   90.00
_cell.angle_gamma   90.00
#
_symmetry.space_group_name_H-M   'P 1'
#
loop_
_entity.id
_entity.type
_entity.pdbx_description
1 polymer ?
#
loop_
_entity_poly.entity_id
_entity_poly.type
_entity_poly.pdbx_seq_one_letter_code
_entity_poly.pdbx_strand_id
1 'polypeptide(L)'
;MGLLKEGFITNEEYNLAKPIGSRPARLCGLPKLHKPNENYPLCPVMSAIKTVGYGLGRMLKNGLSHLRTSPYVIKDSFDFLNKIKSSKMWTRYQFHLM
;
A
#
# COMPACT_ATOMS: atom_id res chain seq x y z
N MET A 1 -1.13 23.54 -10.31
CA MET A 1 -2.16 24.60 -10.52
C MET A 1 -3.26 24.16 -11.49
N GLY A 2 -2.96 23.39 -12.55
CA GLY A 2 -3.99 22.92 -13.51
C GLY A 2 -5.16 22.19 -12.86
N LEU A 3 -4.89 21.08 -12.16
CA LEU A 3 -5.94 20.25 -11.52
C LEU A 3 -6.84 20.99 -10.53
N LEU A 4 -6.31 21.96 -9.77
CA LEU A 4 -7.11 22.78 -8.85
C LEU A 4 -8.01 23.76 -9.61
N LYS A 5 -7.47 24.40 -10.67
CA LYS A 5 -8.23 25.33 -11.52
C LYS A 5 -9.33 24.62 -12.30
N GLU A 6 -9.07 23.39 -12.71
CA GLU A 6 -10.03 22.52 -13.42
C GLU A 6 -11.05 21.87 -12.48
N GLY A 7 -10.91 22.02 -11.16
CA GLY A 7 -11.85 21.45 -10.18
C GLY A 7 -11.69 19.95 -9.95
N PHE A 8 -10.61 19.32 -10.42
CA PHE A 8 -10.33 17.89 -10.19
C PHE A 8 -9.89 17.58 -8.76
N ILE A 9 -9.34 18.57 -8.05
CA ILE A 9 -8.95 18.45 -6.64
C ILE A 9 -9.47 19.64 -5.84
N THR A 10 -9.76 19.41 -4.57
CA THR A 10 -10.18 20.44 -3.63
C THR A 10 -9.00 21.30 -3.16
N ASN A 11 -9.30 22.46 -2.57
CA ASN A 11 -8.28 23.28 -1.92
C ASN A 11 -7.58 22.55 -0.76
N GLU A 12 -8.31 21.69 -0.04
CA GLU A 12 -7.76 20.89 1.05
C GLU A 12 -6.75 19.86 0.53
N GLU A 13 -7.10 19.13 -0.53
CA GLU A 13 -6.22 18.17 -1.20
C GLU A 13 -4.98 18.85 -1.78
N TYR A 14 -5.18 20.01 -2.42
CA TYR A 14 -4.07 20.82 -2.92
C TYR A 14 -3.12 21.24 -1.80
N ASN A 15 -3.65 21.72 -0.67
CA ASN A 15 -2.85 22.11 0.49
C ASN A 15 -2.14 20.91 1.13
N LEU A 16 -2.80 19.75 1.18
CA LEU A 16 -2.22 18.51 1.68
C LEU A 16 -1.08 18.00 0.79
N ALA A 17 -1.19 18.14 -0.52
CA ALA A 17 -0.20 17.68 -1.49
C ALA A 17 1.03 18.59 -1.61
N LYS A 18 1.03 19.77 -0.96
CA LYS A 18 2.18 20.65 -0.96
C LYS A 18 3.43 19.93 -0.44
N PRO A 19 4.61 20.21 -1.01
CA PRO A 19 5.87 19.64 -0.53
C PRO A 19 6.19 20.20 0.86
N ILE A 20 5.74 19.49 1.90
CA ILE A 20 5.90 19.88 3.30
C ILE A 20 6.69 18.79 4.02
N GLY A 21 7.72 19.20 4.75
CA GLY A 21 8.62 18.30 5.46
C GLY A 21 10.06 18.55 5.08
N SER A 22 10.97 18.14 5.96
CA SER A 22 12.42 18.34 5.80
C SER A 22 13.22 17.08 6.09
N ARG A 23 12.55 15.98 6.42
CA ARG A 23 13.21 14.74 6.81
C ARG A 23 13.37 13.83 5.60
N PRO A 24 14.53 13.20 5.39
CA PRO A 24 14.64 12.08 4.47
C PRO A 24 13.84 10.88 5.00
N ALA A 25 13.49 9.96 4.10
CA ALA A 25 12.84 8.70 4.49
C ALA A 25 13.76 7.92 5.44
N ARG A 26 13.18 7.27 6.45
CA ARG A 26 13.94 6.48 7.41
C ARG A 26 13.77 4.99 7.14
N LEU A 27 14.87 4.25 7.13
CA LEU A 27 14.83 2.79 7.10
C LEU A 27 14.25 2.27 8.42
N CYS A 28 13.29 1.36 8.31
CA CYS A 28 12.66 0.69 9.43
C CYS A 28 13.27 -0.71 9.57
N GLY A 29 14.21 -0.87 10.49
CA GLY A 29 14.87 -2.17 10.73
C GLY A 29 15.80 -2.60 9.60
N LEU A 30 16.04 -3.91 9.51
CA LEU A 30 16.90 -4.49 8.48
C LEU A 30 16.12 -4.71 7.17
N PRO A 31 16.74 -4.43 6.01
CA PRO A 31 16.12 -4.73 4.72
C PRO A 31 15.90 -6.23 4.59
N LYS A 32 14.81 -6.62 3.92
CA LYS A 32 14.64 -8.02 3.54
C LYS A 32 15.65 -8.36 2.45
N LEU A 33 16.62 -9.18 2.80
CA LEU A 33 17.58 -9.78 1.88
C LEU A 33 16.96 -11.08 1.34
N HIS A 34 16.80 -11.18 0.01
CA HIS A 34 16.54 -12.46 -0.62
C HIS A 34 17.88 -13.15 -0.87
N LYS A 35 17.99 -14.44 -0.52
CA LYS A 35 19.13 -15.36 -0.65
C LYS A 35 20.50 -14.68 -0.92
N PRO A 36 21.44 -14.69 0.04
CA PRO A 36 22.67 -13.86 -0.01
C PRO A 36 23.62 -14.12 -1.18
N ASN A 37 23.47 -15.23 -1.90
CA ASN A 37 24.32 -15.61 -3.04
C ASN A 37 23.74 -15.17 -4.40
N GLU A 38 22.55 -14.58 -4.40
CA GLU A 38 21.87 -14.10 -5.59
C GLU A 38 21.77 -12.57 -5.45
N ASN A 39 22.22 -11.83 -6.46
CA ASN A 39 22.34 -10.37 -6.42
C ASN A 39 20.96 -9.68 -6.55
N TYR A 40 20.05 -9.98 -5.62
CA TYR A 40 18.69 -9.49 -5.64
C TYR A 40 18.59 -8.07 -5.11
N PRO A 41 17.65 -7.28 -5.65
CA PRO A 41 17.39 -5.96 -5.13
C PRO A 41 16.96 -6.06 -3.66
N LEU A 42 17.65 -5.29 -2.81
CA LEU A 42 17.24 -5.03 -1.44
C LEU A 42 15.79 -4.55 -1.42
N CYS A 43 14.98 -5.09 -0.51
CA CYS A 43 13.62 -4.60 -0.24
C CYS A 43 13.61 -3.84 1.10
N PRO A 44 14.05 -2.57 1.13
CA PRO A 44 14.05 -1.78 2.35
C PRO A 44 12.63 -1.40 2.76
N VAL A 45 12.32 -1.55 4.05
CA VAL A 45 11.11 -0.97 4.62
C VAL A 45 11.42 0.48 4.98
N MET A 46 10.68 1.43 4.42
CA MET A 46 10.92 2.87 4.64
C MET A 46 9.70 3.55 5.25
N SER A 47 9.94 4.39 6.27
CA SER A 47 8.97 5.37 6.75
C SER A 47 9.12 6.67 5.98
N ALA A 48 8.08 7.01 5.21
CA ALA A 48 7.96 8.29 4.52
C ALA A 48 7.34 9.40 5.41
N ILE A 49 7.16 9.17 6.71
CA ILE A 49 6.51 10.16 7.58
C ILE A 49 7.37 11.43 7.67
N LYS A 50 6.75 12.59 7.45
CA LYS A 50 7.40 13.92 7.42
C LYS A 50 8.45 14.11 6.31
N THR A 51 8.46 13.25 5.29
CA THR A 51 9.20 13.52 4.06
C THR A 51 8.44 14.49 3.18
N VAL A 52 9.15 15.15 2.25
CA VAL A 52 8.58 16.14 1.33
C VAL A 52 7.36 15.61 0.56
N GLY A 53 7.38 14.32 0.18
CA GLY A 53 6.30 13.68 -0.56
C GLY A 53 5.20 13.05 0.29
N TYR A 54 5.26 13.15 1.63
CA TYR A 54 4.32 12.45 2.51
C TYR A 54 2.87 12.88 2.29
N GLY A 55 2.64 14.19 2.21
CA GLY A 55 1.31 14.77 2.01
C GLY A 55 0.69 14.37 0.67
N LEU A 56 1.48 14.44 -0.41
CA LEU A 56 1.09 13.98 -1.74
C LEU A 56 0.70 12.49 -1.73
N GLY A 57 1.53 11.64 -1.13
CA GLY A 57 1.23 10.21 -1.01
C GLY A 57 -0.06 9.94 -0.24
N ARG A 58 -0.36 10.72 0.80
CA ARG A 58 -1.62 10.62 1.56
C ARG A 58 -2.83 11.05 0.72
N MET A 59 -2.72 12.16 -0.02
CA MET A 59 -3.77 12.61 -0.93
C MET A 59 -4.09 11.53 -1.98
N LEU A 60 -3.06 11.00 -2.65
CA LEU A 60 -3.21 9.95 -3.65
C LEU A 60 -3.80 8.66 -3.08
N LYS A 61 -3.36 8.23 -1.90
CA LYS A 61 -3.91 7.05 -1.22
C LYS A 61 -5.43 7.19 -1.03
N ASN A 62 -5.89 8.36 -0.62
CA ASN A 62 -7.31 8.60 -0.39
C ASN A 62 -8.08 8.64 -1.70
N GLY A 63 -7.61 9.45 -2.67
CA GLY A 63 -8.27 9.63 -3.96
C GLY A 63 -8.35 8.34 -4.79
N LEU A 64 -7.30 7.51 -4.76
CA LEU A 64 -7.21 6.27 -5.55
C LEU A 64 -7.67 5.02 -4.79
N SER A 65 -8.15 5.16 -3.55
CA SER A 65 -8.54 4.02 -2.71
C SER A 65 -9.60 3.12 -3.34
N HIS A 66 -10.52 3.71 -4.11
CA HIS A 66 -11.59 3.01 -4.82
C HIS A 66 -11.06 2.03 -5.88
N LEU A 67 -9.90 2.30 -6.51
CA LEU A 67 -9.29 1.40 -7.50
C LEU A 67 -8.80 0.09 -6.86
N ARG A 68 -8.63 0.07 -5.54
CA ARG A 68 -8.20 -1.12 -4.79
C ARG A 68 -9.37 -1.97 -4.31
N THR A 69 -10.61 -1.62 -4.65
CA THR A 69 -11.80 -2.40 -4.27
C THR A 69 -12.21 -3.28 -5.44
N SER A 70 -11.95 -4.59 -5.33
CA SER A 70 -12.35 -5.60 -6.31
C SER A 70 -12.51 -6.95 -5.61
N PRO A 71 -13.38 -7.86 -6.13
CA PRO A 71 -13.51 -9.22 -5.60
C PRO A 71 -12.16 -9.96 -5.50
N TYR A 72 -11.24 -9.65 -6.41
CA TYR A 72 -9.93 -10.28 -6.53
C TYR A 72 -8.85 -9.66 -5.63
N VAL A 73 -9.12 -8.52 -4.98
CA VAL A 73 -8.16 -7.88 -4.08
C VAL A 73 -8.33 -8.41 -2.67
N ILE A 74 -7.22 -8.81 -2.03
CA ILE A 74 -7.17 -9.18 -0.63
C ILE A 74 -6.81 -7.94 0.19
N LYS A 75 -7.63 -7.62 1.19
CA LYS A 75 -7.40 -6.45 2.05
C LYS A 75 -6.28 -6.68 3.06
N ASP A 76 -6.32 -7.83 3.74
CA ASP A 76 -5.43 -8.22 4.82
C ASP A 76 -5.47 -9.76 5.00
N SER A 77 -4.69 -10.28 5.96
CA SER A 77 -4.61 -11.72 6.22
C SER A 77 -5.93 -12.32 6.72
N PHE A 78 -6.79 -11.54 7.38
CA PHE A 78 -8.09 -12.02 7.84
C PHE A 78 -9.07 -12.13 6.67
N ASP A 79 -9.12 -11.12 5.81
CA ASP A 79 -9.88 -11.14 4.55
C ASP A 79 -9.44 -12.31 3.67
N PHE A 80 -8.14 -12.56 3.58
CA PHE A 80 -7.61 -13.73 2.88
C PHE A 80 -8.15 -15.05 3.42
N LEU A 81 -8.07 -15.26 4.74
CA LEU A 81 -8.56 -16.49 5.38
C LEU A 81 -10.06 -16.67 5.14
N ASN A 82 -10.84 -15.60 5.24
CA ASN A 82 -12.29 -15.65 4.99
C ASN A 82 -12.59 -16.03 3.54
N LYS A 83 -11.91 -15.40 2.57
CA LYS A 83 -12.05 -15.71 1.15
C LYS A 83 -11.66 -17.15 0.82
N ILE A 84 -10.55 -17.64 1.39
CA ILE A 84 -10.13 -19.04 1.22
C ILE A 84 -11.17 -20.01 1.79
N LYS A 85 -11.65 -19.79 3.02
CA LYS A 85 -12.65 -20.66 3.64
C LYS A 85 -13.94 -20.74 2.82
N SER A 86 -14.31 -19.63 2.17
CA SER A 86 -15.47 -19.57 1.27
C SER A 86 -15.20 -20.13 -0.15
N SER A 87 -13.94 -20.42 -0.49
CA SER A 87 -13.57 -20.95 -1.80
C SER A 87 -13.80 -22.46 -1.88
N LYS A 88 -14.23 -22.94 -3.06
CA LYS A 88 -14.35 -24.38 -3.38
C LYS A 88 -13.07 -25.18 -3.10
N MET A 89 -11.92 -24.50 -3.11
CA MET A 89 -10.63 -25.12 -2.80
C MET A 89 -10.55 -25.59 -1.34
N TRP A 90 -11.11 -24.85 -0.38
CA TRP A 90 -11.06 -25.21 1.05
C TRP A 90 -11.79 -26.52 1.34
N THR A 91 -12.94 -26.73 0.70
CA THR A 91 -13.74 -27.96 0.84
C THR A 91 -12.93 -29.20 0.46
N ARG A 92 -12.00 -29.10 -0.51
CA ARG A 92 -11.18 -30.23 -0.98
C ARG A 92 -10.05 -30.61 -0.02
N TYR A 93 -9.51 -29.67 0.77
CA TYR A 93 -8.45 -29.93 1.75
C TYR A 93 -8.97 -30.39 3.12
N GLN A 94 -10.23 -30.08 3.47
CA GLN A 94 -10.87 -30.61 4.68
C GLN A 94 -11.02 -32.14 4.66
N PHE A 95 -11.26 -32.75 3.49
CA PHE A 95 -11.40 -34.21 3.34
C PHE A 95 -10.09 -35.00 3.36
N HIS A 96 -8.92 -34.35 3.39
CA HIS A 96 -7.62 -35.02 3.41
C HIS A 96 -6.91 -34.93 4.79
N LEU A 97 -7.52 -34.23 5.74
CA LEU A 97 -7.03 -34.06 7.11
C LEU A 97 -7.95 -34.71 8.16
N MET A 98 -8.95 -35.46 7.73
CA MET A 98 -9.76 -36.40 8.53
C MET A 98 -9.45 -37.82 8.05
#